data_AF-A0A9D2F4U4-F1
#
_entry.id   AF-A0A9D2F4U4-F1
#
_cell.length_a   1.000
_cell.length_b   1.000
_cell.length_c   1.000
_cell.angle_alpha   90.00
_cell.angle_beta   90.00
_cell.angle_gamma   90.00
#
_symmetry.space_group_name_H-M   'P 1'
#
loop_
_entity.id
_entity.type
_entity.pdbx_description
1 polymer ?
#
loop_
_entity_poly.entity_id
_entity_poly.type
_entity_poly.pdbx_seq_one_letter_code
_entity_poly.pdbx_strand_id
1 'polypeptide(L)'
;METKKLKREISLSGALSTVMGTVIGAGVFFKAAAVASHTQSAGLALFAWLLAGFLTICGGLTVAELATAIPKTGGAIQYIEATYGKLPAFLLGWAQSIIYFPANIAALSIIFATQLI
;
A
#
# COMPACT_ATOMS: atom_id res chain seq x y z
N MET A 1 5.67 -32.44 5.33
CA MET A 1 4.54 -31.48 5.25
C MET A 1 4.20 -31.29 3.79
N GLU A 2 3.00 -31.69 3.35
CA GLU A 2 2.55 -31.40 1.98
C GLU A 2 2.52 -29.88 1.77
N THR A 3 3.30 -29.39 0.81
CA THR A 3 3.20 -28.01 0.33
C THR A 3 1.88 -27.87 -0.43
N LYS A 4 0.82 -27.47 0.28
CA LYS A 4 -0.49 -27.15 -0.30
C LYS A 4 -0.28 -26.00 -1.32
N LYS A 5 -0.17 -26.34 -2.60
CA LYS A 5 -0.01 -25.34 -3.67
C LYS A 5 -1.27 -24.48 -3.72
N LEU A 6 -1.09 -23.16 -3.71
CA LEU A 6 -2.19 -22.22 -3.86
C LEU A 6 -2.85 -22.44 -5.23
N LYS A 7 -4.18 -22.50 -5.25
CA LYS A 7 -4.95 -22.60 -6.49
C LYS A 7 -4.98 -21.23 -7.18
N ARG A 8 -4.74 -21.20 -8.49
CA ARG A 8 -4.83 -19.98 -9.31
C ARG A 8 -6.29 -19.69 -9.67
N GLU A 9 -7.03 -19.15 -8.71
CA GLU A 9 -8.48 -18.88 -8.86
C GLU A 9 -8.79 -17.39 -9.04
N ILE A 10 -7.83 -16.50 -8.83
CA ILE A 10 -8.03 -15.05 -9.01
C ILE A 10 -7.97 -14.70 -10.50
N SER A 11 -9.10 -14.25 -11.04
CA SER A 11 -9.19 -13.69 -12.39
C SER A 11 -8.64 -12.27 -12.45
N LEU A 12 -8.36 -11.75 -13.66
CA LEU A 12 -7.92 -10.36 -13.85
C LEU A 12 -8.90 -9.36 -13.24
N SER A 13 -10.21 -9.57 -13.47
CA SER A 13 -11.26 -8.70 -12.92
C SER A 13 -11.34 -8.78 -11.39
N GLY A 14 -11.16 -9.98 -10.82
CA GLY A 14 -11.10 -10.18 -9.38
C GLY A 14 -9.89 -9.49 -8.73
N ALA A 15 -8.72 -9.62 -9.36
CA ALA A 15 -7.50 -8.94 -8.92
C ALA A 15 -7.64 -7.41 -8.99
N LEU A 16 -8.13 -6.89 -10.12
CA LEU A 16 -8.31 -5.46 -10.32
C LEU A 16 -9.30 -4.86 -9.30
N SER A 17 -10.45 -5.51 -9.11
CA SER A 17 -11.46 -5.08 -8.12
C SER A 17 -10.89 -5.08 -6.70
N THR A 18 -10.11 -6.10 -6.35
CA THR A 18 -9.45 -6.19 -5.03
C THR A 18 -8.45 -5.05 -4.82
N VAL A 19 -7.65 -4.73 -5.83
CA VAL A 19 -6.70 -3.60 -5.75
C VAL A 19 -7.46 -2.27 -5.62
N MET A 20 -8.51 -2.06 -6.42
CA MET A 20 -9.33 -0.84 -6.32
C MET A 20 -9.95 -0.68 -4.92
N GLY A 21 -10.53 -1.75 -4.37
CA GLY A 21 -11.17 -1.73 -3.05
C GLY A 21 -10.20 -1.53 -1.88
N THR A 22 -8.94 -1.95 -2.03
CA THR A 22 -7.91 -1.77 -1.00
C THR A 22 -7.20 -0.42 -1.07
N VAL A 23 -7.09 0.18 -2.27
CA VAL A 23 -6.41 1.46 -2.47
C VAL A 23 -7.34 2.65 -2.25
N ILE A 24 -8.61 2.57 -2.70
CA ILE A 24 -9.59 3.66 -2.51
C ILE A 24 -10.12 3.58 -1.08
N GLY A 25 -9.51 4.36 -0.19
CA GLY A 25 -9.90 4.44 1.22
C GLY A 25 -10.35 5.84 1.65
N ALA A 26 -10.42 6.05 2.97
CA ALA A 26 -10.83 7.31 3.57
C ALA A 26 -9.92 8.50 3.19
N GLY A 27 -8.70 8.22 2.71
CA GLY A 27 -7.69 9.19 2.25
C GLY A 27 -8.21 10.33 1.40
N VAL A 28 -9.14 10.04 0.48
CA VAL A 28 -9.68 11.02 -0.46
C VAL A 28 -10.39 12.19 0.26
N PHE A 29 -11.05 11.92 1.39
CA PHE A 29 -11.84 12.92 2.10
C PHE A 29 -10.98 13.94 2.87
N PHE A 30 -9.83 13.52 3.41
CA PHE A 30 -8.99 14.39 4.24
C PHE A 30 -7.71 14.86 3.55
N LYS A 31 -7.11 14.05 2.66
CA LYS A 31 -5.89 14.45 1.96
C LYS A 31 -6.15 15.55 0.93
N ALA A 32 -7.33 15.59 0.31
CA ALA A 32 -7.67 16.64 -0.65
C ALA A 32 -7.63 18.03 0.00
N ALA A 33 -8.30 18.20 1.14
CA ALA A 33 -8.28 19.45 1.91
C ALA A 33 -6.86 19.81 2.40
N ALA A 34 -6.10 18.83 2.89
CA ALA A 34 -4.72 19.05 3.32
C ALA A 34 -3.80 19.48 2.16
N VAL A 35 -3.90 18.87 0.99
CA VAL A 35 -3.09 19.27 -0.19
C VAL A 35 -3.48 20.67 -0.64
N ALA A 36 -4.77 21.00 -0.68
CA ALA A 36 -5.24 22.34 -1.02
C ALA A 36 -4.72 23.40 -0.05
N SER A 37 -4.74 23.12 1.27
CA SER A 37 -4.24 24.05 2.29
C SER A 37 -2.72 24.23 2.29
N HIS A 38 -1.94 23.27 1.79
CA HIS A 38 -0.49 23.42 1.69
C HIS A 38 -0.06 24.07 0.36
N THR A 39 -0.81 23.85 -0.72
CA THR A 39 -0.46 24.37 -2.05
C THR A 39 -1.00 25.78 -2.31
N GLN A 40 -2.09 26.18 -1.63
CA GLN A 40 -2.72 27.50 -1.75
C GLN A 40 -3.09 27.89 -3.21
N SER A 41 -3.16 26.91 -4.11
CA SER A 41 -3.43 27.07 -5.54
C SER A 41 -4.04 25.78 -6.08
N ALA A 42 -5.19 25.91 -6.75
CA ALA A 42 -5.88 24.77 -7.35
C ALA A 42 -5.03 24.06 -8.41
N GLY A 43 -4.27 24.82 -9.21
CA GLY A 43 -3.38 24.26 -10.23
C GLY A 43 -2.24 23.42 -9.63
N LEU A 44 -1.62 23.92 -8.57
CA LEU A 44 -0.57 23.18 -7.85
C LEU A 44 -1.13 21.96 -7.10
N ALA A 45 -2.32 22.06 -6.52
CA ALA A 45 -2.99 20.93 -5.88
C ALA A 45 -3.27 19.79 -6.88
N LEU A 46 -3.81 20.10 -8.06
CA LEU A 46 -4.06 19.12 -9.12
C LEU A 46 -2.75 18.51 -9.64
N PHE A 47 -1.72 19.33 -9.84
CA PHE A 47 -0.40 18.85 -10.25
C PHE A 47 0.20 17.88 -9.22
N ALA A 48 0.09 18.17 -7.93
CA ALA A 48 0.56 17.29 -6.86
C ALA A 48 -0.16 15.93 -6.88
N TRP A 49 -1.48 15.91 -7.13
CA TRP A 49 -2.24 14.67 -7.28
C TRP A 49 -1.80 13.85 -8.50
N LEU A 50 -1.62 14.49 -9.65
CA LEU A 50 -1.15 13.81 -10.86
C LEU A 50 0.26 13.24 -10.66
N LEU A 51 1.16 14.02 -10.03
CA LEU A 51 2.52 13.58 -9.72
C LEU A 51 2.52 12.39 -8.76
N ALA A 52 1.71 12.43 -7.69
CA ALA A 52 1.58 11.33 -6.74
C ALA A 52 1.02 10.07 -7.41
N GLY A 53 0.03 10.21 -8.31
CA GLY A 53 -0.52 9.11 -9.10
C GLY A 53 0.54 8.48 -10.00
N PHE A 54 1.32 9.31 -10.70
CA PHE A 54 2.42 8.85 -11.54
C PHE A 54 3.48 8.07 -10.75
N LEU A 55 3.94 8.61 -9.61
CA LEU A 55 4.90 7.95 -8.73
C LEU A 55 4.35 6.61 -8.19
N THR A 56 3.06 6.55 -7.89
CA THR A 56 2.40 5.31 -7.43
C THR A 56 2.38 4.25 -8.51
N ILE A 57 2.16 4.62 -9.78
CA ILE A 57 2.24 3.69 -10.92
C ILE A 57 3.65 3.13 -11.05
N CYS A 58 4.68 3.98 -10.99
CA CYS A 58 6.08 3.54 -11.03
C CYS A 58 6.39 2.53 -9.92
N GLY A 59 6.01 2.84 -8.67
CA GLY A 59 6.20 1.92 -7.54
C GLY A 59 5.42 0.61 -7.70
N GLY A 60 4.19 0.67 -8.20
CA GLY A 60 3.36 -0.51 -8.47
C GLY A 60 3.99 -1.44 -9.51
N LEU A 61 4.57 -0.89 -10.59
CA LEU A 61 5.28 -1.67 -11.60
C LEU A 61 6.53 -2.35 -11.03
N THR A 62 7.33 -1.65 -10.22
CA THR A 62 8.49 -2.25 -9.55
C THR A 62 8.09 -3.43 -8.65
N VAL A 63 7.00 -3.30 -7.89
CA VAL A 63 6.49 -4.40 -7.05
C VAL A 63 5.95 -5.54 -7.91
N ALA A 64 5.34 -5.26 -9.06
CA ALA A 64 4.87 -6.29 -9.99
C ALA A 64 6.03 -7.11 -10.59
N GLU A 65 7.15 -6.46 -10.94
CA GLU A 65 8.37 -7.14 -11.37
C GLU A 65 8.92 -8.06 -10.27
N LEU A 66 8.99 -7.58 -9.02
CA LEU A 66 9.43 -8.41 -7.89
C LEU A 66 8.47 -9.59 -7.62
N ALA A 67 7.16 -9.35 -7.71
CA ALA A 67 6.15 -10.38 -7.47
C ALA A 67 6.19 -11.51 -8.52
N THR A 68 6.54 -11.17 -9.77
CA THR A 68 6.71 -12.16 -10.84
C THR A 68 8.07 -12.86 -10.76
N ALA A 69 9.13 -12.16 -10.37
CA ALA A 69 10.46 -12.74 -10.19
C ALA A 69 10.57 -13.67 -8.96
N ILE A 70 9.84 -13.37 -7.88
CA ILE A 70 9.88 -14.12 -6.61
C ILE A 70 8.45 -14.59 -6.27
N PRO A 71 7.94 -15.66 -6.93
CA PRO A 71 6.56 -16.13 -6.75
C PRO A 71 6.40 -16.98 -5.48
N LYS A 72 6.78 -16.42 -4.33
CA LYS A 72 6.67 -17.02 -3.00
C LYS A 72 5.71 -16.20 -2.13
N THR A 73 4.96 -16.89 -1.27
CA THR A 73 4.10 -16.24 -0.28
C THR A 73 4.95 -15.45 0.71
N GLY A 74 4.53 -14.23 1.06
CA GLY A 74 5.19 -13.39 2.07
C GLY A 74 5.43 -11.94 1.66
N GLY A 75 5.17 -11.57 0.40
CA GLY A 75 5.19 -10.19 -0.08
C GLY A 75 6.54 -9.50 0.17
N ALA A 76 6.50 -8.26 0.67
CA ALA A 76 7.69 -7.44 0.87
C ALA A 76 8.76 -8.09 1.77
N ILE A 77 8.35 -8.79 2.84
CA ILE A 77 9.29 -9.49 3.74
C ILE A 77 10.07 -10.55 2.95
N GLN A 78 9.37 -11.32 2.11
CA GLN A 78 9.98 -12.37 1.29
C GLN A 78 10.90 -11.81 0.20
N TYR A 79 10.55 -10.64 -0.38
CA TYR A 79 11.40 -9.96 -1.36
C TYR A 79 12.69 -9.47 -0.70
N ILE A 80 12.59 -8.82 0.46
CA ILE A 80 13.76 -8.36 1.22
C ILE A 80 14.61 -9.53 1.71
N GLU A 81 13.99 -10.63 2.15
CA GLU A 81 14.75 -11.82 2.57
C GLU A 81 15.56 -12.41 1.41
N ALA A 82 14.95 -12.48 0.22
CA ALA A 82 15.61 -13.01 -0.97
C ALA A 82 16.77 -12.12 -1.45
N THR A 83 16.70 -10.81 -1.25
CA THR A 83 17.72 -9.85 -1.73
C THR A 83 18.79 -9.52 -0.69
N TYR A 84 18.41 -9.36 0.58
CA TYR A 84 19.26 -8.85 1.66
C TYR A 84 19.41 -9.80 2.85
N GLY A 85 18.74 -10.96 2.83
CA GLY A 85 18.83 -11.97 3.87
C GLY A 85 17.86 -11.76 5.05
N LYS A 86 18.00 -12.63 6.05
CA LYS A 86 16.99 -12.81 7.11
C LYS A 86 16.87 -11.64 8.08
N LEU A 87 17.98 -10.99 8.43
CA LEU A 87 17.97 -9.92 9.42
C LEU A 87 17.21 -8.68 8.93
N PRO A 88 17.48 -8.13 7.72
CA PRO A 88 16.68 -7.02 7.18
C PRO A 88 15.20 -7.37 6.99
N ALA A 89 14.90 -8.60 6.56
CA ALA A 89 13.52 -9.07 6.41
C ALA A 89 12.78 -9.13 7.76
N PHE A 90 13.45 -9.61 8.81
CA PHE A 90 12.93 -9.62 10.17
C PHE A 90 12.66 -8.20 10.66
N LEU A 91 13.60 -7.27 10.46
CA LEU A 91 13.41 -5.87 10.86
C LEU A 91 12.24 -5.21 10.14
N LEU A 92 12.05 -5.49 8.84
CA LEU A 92 10.88 -5.02 8.10
C LEU A 92 9.59 -5.58 8.71
N GLY A 93 9.53 -6.89 8.96
CA GLY A 93 8.36 -7.52 9.59
C GLY A 93 8.06 -6.95 10.97
N TRP A 94 9.08 -6.76 11.80
CA TRP A 94 8.96 -6.14 13.12
C TRP A 94 8.41 -4.71 13.02
N ALA A 95 8.97 -3.88 12.14
CA ALA A 95 8.50 -2.51 11.94
C ALA A 95 7.06 -2.48 11.42
N GLN A 96 6.69 -3.42 10.53
CA GLN A 96 5.33 -3.52 10.03
C GLN A 96 4.34 -3.88 11.15
N SER A 97 4.66 -4.89 11.96
CA SER A 97 3.78 -5.40 13.02
C SER A 97 3.63 -4.45 14.20
N ILE A 98 4.72 -3.81 14.65
CA ILE A 98 4.72 -3.00 15.88
C ILE A 98 4.44 -1.53 15.59
N ILE A 99 4.84 -1.02 14.42
CA ILE A 99 4.78 0.42 14.14
C ILE A 99 3.72 0.69 13.07
N TYR A 100 3.87 0.12 11.87
CA TYR A 100 3.07 0.51 10.71
C TYR A 100 1.58 0.18 10.87
N PHE A 101 1.24 -1.09 11.12
CA PHE A 101 -0.17 -1.49 11.20
C PHE A 101 -0.90 -0.84 12.40
N PRO A 102 -0.33 -0.81 13.62
CA PRO A 102 -0.97 -0.12 14.74
C PRO A 102 -1.16 1.37 14.48
N ALA A 103 -0.15 2.06 13.94
CA ALA A 103 -0.27 3.49 13.63
C ALA A 103 -1.32 3.76 12.53
N ASN A 104 -1.39 2.88 11.52
CA ASN A 104 -2.39 2.99 10.45
C ASN A 104 -3.82 2.83 10.99
N ILE A 105 -4.05 1.81 11.83
CA ILE A 105 -5.36 1.59 12.48
C ILE A 105 -5.72 2.78 13.37
N ALA A 106 -4.78 3.25 14.20
CA ALA A 106 -5.00 4.41 15.07
C ALA A 106 -5.36 5.68 14.28
N ALA A 107 -4.66 5.96 13.19
CA ALA A 107 -4.97 7.10 12.32
C ALA A 107 -6.39 6.99 11.74
N LEU A 108 -6.79 5.81 11.24
CA LEU A 108 -8.13 5.58 10.72
C LEU A 108 -9.20 5.72 11.81
N SER A 109 -8.94 5.24 13.03
CA SER A 109 -9.85 5.42 14.18
C SER A 109 -10.04 6.89 14.54
N ILE A 110 -8.98 7.70 14.53
CA ILE A 110 -9.07 9.15 14.77
C ILE A 110 -9.91 9.81 13.68
N ILE A 111 -9.65 9.50 12.41
CA ILE A 111 -10.42 10.05 11.29
C ILE A 111 -11.90 9.72 11.47
N PHE A 112 -12.23 8.46 11.75
CA PHE A 112 -13.61 8.04 12.00
C PHE A 112 -14.26 8.84 13.13
N ALA A 113 -13.59 8.97 14.28
CA ALA A 113 -14.10 9.73 15.42
C ALA A 113 -14.33 11.22 15.09
N THR A 114 -13.45 11.83 14.31
CA THR A 114 -13.56 13.26 13.91
C THR A 114 -14.63 13.55 12.86
N GLN A 115 -15.06 12.55 12.08
CA GLN A 115 -16.07 12.73 11.04
C GLN A 115 -17.48 12.31 11.50
N LEU A 116 -17.56 11.50 12.55
CA LEU A 116 -18.83 11.03 13.13
C LEU A 116 -19.52 12.10 13.97
N ILE A 117 -18.75 13.02 14.56
CA ILE A 117 -19.19 14.13 15.41
C ILE A 117 -19.16 15.41 14.59
#